data_AF-A0A4R9K628-F1
#
_entry.id   AF-A0A4R9K628-F1
#
_cell.length_a   1.000
_cell.length_b   1.000
_cell.length_c   1.000
_cell.angle_alpha   90.00
_cell.angle_beta   90.00
_cell.angle_gamma   90.00
#
_symmetry.space_group_name_H-M   'P 1'
#
loop_
_entity.id
_entity.type
_entity.pdbx_description
1 polymer ?
#
loop_
_entity_poly.entity_id
_entity_poly.type
_entity_poly.pdbx_seq_one_letter_code
_entity_poly.pdbx_strand_id
1 'polypeptide(L)'
;MRARFILLILGFGMLCKPVDTHNPGILYSNEWWETTFVRCITGELEACVPGPKITGALVSKYISNSSGAINITSLNWTSDSTGTYTVLTGSTNCSNGTVLDSGAVTAGVNNLLTIDAMDIPIGNTYLRICVIDDEDGDLGSGIFNIIRDDTAPSVDTNPINGIYNSSKNVSIVCSDTGGAGCSKIAYVTDSSTPDIQGDTGTINVGTQYTSPINVAANTSTTFKFVARDKSGNVSTVYTSTVATDTQTPTSTSINPSNGAAGIPVSPGSITIQFAEPMDTSLTMSMTTEINDGTNWVAAYNSYTMFDWADPQTLVITISWVYFPESSSIRWTIPSSSLKDLAGNSMTQTGIFSTGIGSTPSGTQTYTGPTQNPTYTADYTTYDSSTGLTWKTCWEGISGATCGAGTRTEMPWYQAIDGCAYLNSIHGTGIGYAQRQNWRLPTADELFSLVEGSSNPFINTTAFPNPVATATWTASRGVTNTPYPQFARTIVFAYGIYNEFDKTISYAVHCVSD
;
A
#
# COMPACT_ATOMS: atom_id res chain seq x y z
N MET A 1 -23.31 72.02 10.67
CA MET A 1 -23.29 70.56 10.36
C MET A 1 -24.73 70.12 10.16
N ARG A 2 -25.02 69.37 9.09
CA ARG A 2 -26.27 68.60 8.87
C ARG A 2 -27.58 69.37 8.66
N ALA A 3 -27.79 69.85 7.43
CA ALA A 3 -29.14 69.95 6.83
C ALA A 3 -29.12 70.40 5.34
N ARG A 4 -28.00 70.90 4.81
CA ARG A 4 -27.87 71.30 3.39
C ARG A 4 -26.93 70.43 2.55
N PHE A 5 -26.49 69.29 3.09
CA PHE A 5 -25.58 68.35 2.40
C PHE A 5 -26.21 66.97 2.13
N ILE A 6 -27.49 66.76 2.51
CA ILE A 6 -28.17 65.47 2.34
C ILE A 6 -29.26 65.51 1.25
N LEU A 7 -29.76 66.70 0.87
CA LEU A 7 -30.68 66.81 -0.28
C LEU A 7 -29.99 66.96 -1.65
N LEU A 8 -28.66 67.09 -1.69
CA LEU A 8 -27.91 67.06 -2.97
C LEU A 8 -27.39 65.66 -3.33
N ILE A 9 -27.53 64.67 -2.45
CA ILE A 9 -27.00 63.30 -2.64
C ILE A 9 -28.11 62.27 -2.95
N LEU A 10 -29.39 62.65 -2.88
CA LEU A 10 -30.51 61.77 -3.26
C LEU A 10 -31.18 62.12 -4.61
N GLY A 11 -30.73 63.18 -5.29
CA GLY A 11 -31.21 63.57 -6.63
C GLY A 11 -30.20 63.35 -7.78
N PHE A 12 -28.95 62.99 -7.47
CA PHE A 12 -27.87 62.80 -8.45
C PHE A 12 -27.52 61.33 -8.71
N GLY A 13 -28.41 60.40 -8.33
CA GLY A 13 -28.24 58.96 -8.50
C GLY A 13 -28.90 58.37 -9.75
N MET A 14 -29.37 59.19 -10.71
CA MET A 14 -30.12 58.69 -11.88
C MET A 14 -29.63 59.18 -13.25
N LEU A 15 -28.52 59.92 -13.35
CA LEU A 15 -28.01 60.39 -14.66
C LEU A 15 -26.48 60.28 -14.85
N CYS A 16 -25.81 59.44 -14.07
CA CYS A 16 -24.50 58.94 -14.45
C CYS A 16 -24.55 57.42 -14.30
N LYS A 17 -24.61 56.71 -15.45
CA LYS A 17 -24.15 55.33 -15.47
C LYS A 17 -22.71 55.32 -14.93
N PRO A 18 -22.29 54.28 -14.19
CA PRO A 18 -20.89 54.11 -13.85
C PRO A 18 -20.07 54.27 -15.14
N VAL A 19 -18.98 55.03 -15.07
CA VAL A 19 -17.96 55.04 -16.13
C VAL A 19 -17.59 53.57 -16.29
N ASP A 20 -18.05 52.96 -17.39
CA ASP A 20 -17.60 51.64 -17.79
C ASP A 20 -16.07 51.73 -17.73
N THR A 21 -15.46 50.91 -16.88
CA THR A 21 -14.02 50.75 -16.86
C THR A 21 -13.63 50.42 -18.30
N HIS A 22 -13.08 51.40 -19.02
CA HIS A 22 -12.71 51.24 -20.42
C HIS A 22 -11.53 50.28 -20.45
N ASN A 23 -11.85 48.99 -20.54
CA ASN A 23 -10.89 47.91 -20.49
C ASN A 23 -10.94 47.16 -21.82
N PRO A 24 -10.16 47.61 -22.82
CA PRO A 24 -10.07 46.98 -24.14
C PRO A 24 -9.48 45.56 -24.10
N GLY A 25 -9.10 45.03 -22.93
CA GLY A 25 -8.62 43.66 -22.77
C GLY A 25 -9.72 42.58 -22.73
N ILE A 26 -11.00 42.95 -22.67
CA ILE A 26 -12.11 41.99 -22.67
C ILE A 26 -12.53 41.70 -24.11
N LEU A 27 -12.25 40.48 -24.59
CA LEU A 27 -12.61 40.05 -25.94
C LEU A 27 -14.12 40.22 -26.22
N TYR A 28 -14.44 40.84 -27.36
CA TYR A 28 -15.79 41.05 -27.91
C TYR A 28 -16.72 42.02 -27.14
N SER A 29 -16.19 42.82 -26.20
CA SER A 29 -16.96 43.92 -25.62
C SER A 29 -17.18 45.06 -26.63
N ASN A 30 -18.11 45.99 -26.34
CA ASN A 30 -18.34 47.16 -27.21
C ASN A 30 -17.07 48.02 -27.31
N GLU A 31 -16.33 48.15 -26.21
CA GLU A 31 -15.09 48.89 -26.09
C GLU A 31 -13.93 48.19 -26.83
N TRP A 32 -13.92 46.85 -26.85
CA TRP A 32 -13.04 46.05 -27.70
C TRP A 32 -13.34 46.26 -29.18
N TRP A 33 -14.62 46.31 -29.57
CA TRP A 33 -15.01 46.61 -30.94
C TRP A 33 -14.68 48.05 -31.32
N GLU A 34 -14.84 49.03 -30.43
CA GLU A 34 -14.48 50.43 -30.71
C GLU A 34 -12.97 50.61 -30.89
N THR A 35 -12.14 50.01 -30.03
CA THR A 35 -10.68 50.06 -30.18
C THR A 35 -10.18 49.23 -31.37
N THR A 36 -10.77 48.06 -31.63
CA THR A 36 -10.46 47.24 -32.81
C THR A 36 -10.87 47.96 -34.10
N PHE A 37 -12.05 48.55 -34.16
CA PHE A 37 -12.56 49.29 -35.32
C PHE A 37 -11.74 50.56 -35.60
N VAL A 38 -11.38 51.34 -34.58
CA VAL A 38 -10.49 52.51 -34.77
C VAL A 38 -9.11 52.06 -35.24
N ARG A 39 -8.50 51.04 -34.62
CA ARG A 39 -7.22 50.47 -35.07
C ARG A 39 -7.28 49.85 -36.46
N CYS A 40 -8.45 49.39 -36.87
CA CYS A 40 -8.72 48.89 -38.21
C CYS A 40 -8.76 50.03 -39.24
N ILE A 41 -9.43 51.14 -38.95
CA ILE A 41 -9.54 52.30 -39.86
C ILE A 41 -8.23 53.10 -39.91
N THR A 42 -7.44 53.10 -38.82
CA THR A 42 -6.12 53.76 -38.78
C THR A 42 -4.98 52.89 -39.31
N GLY A 43 -5.26 51.65 -39.76
CA GLY A 43 -4.25 50.74 -40.32
C GLY A 43 -3.29 50.13 -39.29
N GLU A 44 -3.59 50.23 -37.99
CA GLU A 44 -2.80 49.65 -36.89
C GLU A 44 -3.09 48.16 -36.65
N LEU A 45 -4.11 47.60 -37.31
CA LEU A 45 -4.45 46.18 -37.32
C LEU A 45 -4.42 45.66 -38.76
N GLU A 46 -3.47 44.76 -39.07
CA GLU A 46 -3.34 44.09 -40.38
C GLU A 46 -4.64 43.38 -40.84
N ALA A 47 -5.53 43.02 -39.92
CA ALA A 47 -6.79 42.34 -40.21
C ALA A 47 -7.84 43.21 -40.91
N CYS A 48 -7.58 44.50 -41.12
CA CYS A 48 -8.57 45.48 -41.56
C CYS A 48 -8.09 46.45 -42.64
N VAL A 49 -6.89 46.24 -43.18
CA VAL A 49 -6.48 46.89 -44.41
C VAL A 49 -7.25 46.22 -45.56
N PRO A 50 -7.85 46.95 -46.51
CA PRO A 50 -8.37 46.33 -47.72
C PRO A 50 -7.20 45.63 -48.42
N GLY A 51 -7.24 44.32 -48.43
CA GLY A 51 -6.18 43.50 -48.99
C GLY A 51 -6.70 42.07 -49.19
N PRO A 52 -5.96 41.25 -49.95
CA PRO A 52 -6.37 39.89 -50.26
C PRO A 52 -6.84 39.09 -49.04
N LYS A 53 -8.03 38.49 -49.11
CA LYS A 53 -8.56 37.55 -48.12
C LYS A 53 -8.05 36.14 -48.44
N ILE A 54 -7.42 35.53 -47.46
CA ILE A 54 -6.94 34.14 -47.54
C ILE A 54 -7.90 33.24 -46.75
N THR A 55 -8.35 32.15 -47.35
CA THR A 55 -9.13 31.10 -46.69
C THR A 55 -8.57 29.73 -46.99
N GLY A 56 -8.63 28.79 -46.05
CA GLY A 56 -8.11 27.45 -46.26
C GLY A 56 -8.32 26.51 -45.07
N ALA A 57 -7.90 25.26 -45.23
CA ALA A 57 -7.92 24.25 -44.18
C ALA A 57 -6.76 23.26 -44.30
N LEU A 58 -6.19 22.91 -43.15
CA LEU A 58 -5.22 21.82 -43.05
C LEU A 58 -5.93 20.48 -43.15
N VAL A 59 -5.34 19.53 -43.88
CA VAL A 59 -5.77 18.12 -43.90
C VAL A 59 -5.59 17.50 -42.51
N SER A 60 -4.42 17.72 -41.89
CA SER A 60 -4.17 17.46 -40.47
C SER A 60 -3.55 18.68 -39.81
N LYS A 61 -4.11 19.07 -38.67
CA LYS A 61 -3.54 20.10 -37.78
C LYS A 61 -2.31 19.61 -37.02
N TYR A 62 -2.24 18.30 -36.76
CA TYR A 62 -1.23 17.69 -35.91
C TYR A 62 -0.28 16.86 -36.76
N ILE A 63 1.02 17.04 -36.57
CA ILE A 63 2.08 16.39 -37.34
C ILE A 63 3.20 15.91 -36.41
N SER A 64 4.01 14.98 -36.87
CA SER A 64 5.13 14.40 -36.14
C SER A 64 6.26 14.01 -37.08
N ASN A 65 7.50 14.22 -36.66
CA ASN A 65 8.68 13.71 -37.37
C ASN A 65 9.02 12.25 -36.99
N SER A 66 8.22 11.61 -36.15
CA SER A 66 8.39 10.20 -35.80
C SER A 66 8.03 9.29 -36.96
N SER A 67 8.80 8.21 -37.14
CA SER A 67 8.56 7.23 -38.19
C SER A 67 7.17 6.60 -38.06
N GLY A 68 6.40 6.60 -39.15
CA GLY A 68 5.06 6.03 -39.20
C GLY A 68 3.96 6.91 -38.60
N ALA A 69 4.27 8.10 -38.11
CA ALA A 69 3.30 9.12 -37.71
C ALA A 69 2.91 10.02 -38.91
N ILE A 70 2.13 11.07 -38.69
CA ILE A 70 1.77 12.03 -39.74
C ILE A 70 2.97 12.96 -40.00
N ASN A 71 3.89 12.54 -40.87
CA ASN A 71 5.08 13.30 -41.23
C ASN A 71 4.81 14.44 -42.21
N ILE A 72 3.80 14.28 -43.07
CA ILE A 72 3.44 15.26 -44.09
C ILE A 72 1.95 15.59 -43.96
N THR A 73 1.64 16.88 -43.98
CA THR A 73 0.26 17.38 -44.11
C THR A 73 0.16 18.32 -45.30
N SER A 74 -1.05 18.73 -45.63
CA SER A 74 -1.27 19.73 -46.67
C SER A 74 -2.25 20.78 -46.22
N LEU A 75 -2.01 22.02 -46.65
CA LEU A 75 -2.91 23.15 -46.51
C LEU A 75 -3.50 23.46 -47.88
N ASN A 76 -4.81 23.27 -48.02
CA ASN A 76 -5.55 23.73 -49.19
C ASN A 76 -6.06 25.14 -48.90
N TRP A 77 -5.65 26.12 -49.70
CA TRP A 77 -6.00 27.52 -49.47
C TRP A 77 -6.25 28.29 -50.77
N THR A 78 -7.03 29.35 -50.67
CA THR A 78 -7.41 30.25 -51.76
C THR A 78 -7.19 31.70 -51.34
N SER A 79 -6.89 32.56 -52.32
CA SER A 79 -7.01 34.01 -52.18
C SER A 79 -8.16 34.53 -53.05
N ASP A 80 -8.80 35.61 -52.67
CA ASP A 80 -9.76 36.33 -53.52
C ASP A 80 -9.10 37.32 -54.51
N SER A 81 -7.79 37.53 -54.42
CA SER A 81 -6.98 38.35 -55.34
C SER A 81 -5.95 37.51 -56.12
N THR A 82 -5.54 38.03 -57.28
CA THR A 82 -4.43 37.49 -58.08
C THR A 82 -3.15 38.25 -57.73
N GLY A 83 -2.04 37.55 -57.56
CA GLY A 83 -0.86 38.16 -56.97
C GLY A 83 0.32 37.24 -56.78
N THR A 84 1.25 37.68 -55.93
CA THR A 84 2.32 36.84 -55.39
C THR A 84 2.06 36.50 -53.93
N TYR A 85 2.48 35.32 -53.50
CA TYR A 85 2.35 34.88 -52.11
C TYR A 85 3.66 34.45 -51.48
N THR A 86 3.73 34.53 -50.16
CA THR A 86 4.79 33.95 -49.34
C THR A 86 4.17 33.29 -48.11
N VAL A 87 4.59 32.07 -47.79
CA VAL A 87 4.19 31.33 -46.60
C VAL A 87 5.31 31.41 -45.57
N LEU A 88 5.00 31.88 -44.38
CA LEU A 88 5.95 32.17 -43.31
C LEU A 88 5.63 31.37 -42.04
N THR A 89 6.67 30.94 -41.33
CA THR A 89 6.60 30.43 -39.95
C THR A 89 7.31 31.36 -38.99
N GLY A 90 6.89 31.37 -37.72
CA GLY A 90 7.49 32.21 -36.68
C GLY A 90 7.34 33.72 -36.94
N SER A 91 6.45 34.09 -37.86
CA SER A 91 6.22 35.47 -38.29
C SER A 91 5.18 36.17 -37.43
N THR A 92 5.39 37.44 -37.11
CA THR A 92 4.38 38.32 -36.51
C THR A 92 3.66 39.17 -37.56
N ASN A 93 4.25 39.33 -38.75
CA ASN A 93 3.72 40.07 -39.90
C ASN A 93 4.26 39.47 -41.21
N CYS A 94 3.96 40.08 -42.35
CA CYS A 94 4.40 39.61 -43.67
C CYS A 94 5.82 39.98 -44.08
N SER A 95 6.63 40.50 -43.15
CA SER A 95 7.99 40.98 -43.43
C SER A 95 9.05 40.27 -42.59
N ASN A 96 8.67 39.28 -41.78
CA ASN A 96 9.57 38.52 -40.92
C ASN A 96 9.20 37.03 -40.88
N GLY A 97 10.02 36.24 -40.19
CA GLY A 97 9.85 34.79 -40.10
C GLY A 97 10.66 34.02 -41.13
N THR A 98 10.44 32.71 -41.18
CA THR A 98 11.12 31.80 -42.10
C THR A 98 10.18 31.47 -43.25
N VAL A 99 10.66 31.62 -44.48
CA VAL A 99 9.88 31.29 -45.69
C VAL A 99 9.83 29.77 -45.84
N LEU A 100 8.62 29.22 -45.87
CA LEU A 100 8.36 27.82 -46.22
C LEU A 100 8.10 27.62 -47.71
N ASP A 101 7.40 28.58 -48.32
CA ASP A 101 7.01 28.50 -49.73
C ASP A 101 6.71 29.90 -50.28
N SER A 102 6.79 30.09 -51.60
CA SER A 102 6.46 31.34 -52.26
C SER A 102 6.16 31.11 -53.74
N GLY A 103 5.26 31.90 -54.32
CA GLY A 103 4.93 31.77 -55.72
C GLY A 103 3.89 32.77 -56.19
N ALA A 104 3.27 32.49 -57.33
CA ALA A 104 2.12 33.23 -57.84
C ALA A 104 0.81 32.58 -57.38
N VAL A 105 -0.21 33.38 -57.14
CA VAL A 105 -1.57 32.95 -56.81
C VAL A 105 -2.57 33.59 -57.77
N THR A 106 -3.60 32.84 -58.16
CA THR A 106 -4.72 33.35 -58.96
C THR A 106 -5.98 33.40 -58.10
N ALA A 107 -6.73 34.48 -58.22
CA ALA A 107 -7.98 34.70 -57.48
C ALA A 107 -8.93 33.50 -57.64
N GLY A 108 -9.45 32.99 -56.52
CA GLY A 108 -10.42 31.90 -56.45
C GLY A 108 -9.87 30.51 -56.78
N VAL A 109 -8.58 30.37 -57.13
CA VAL A 109 -7.96 29.07 -57.46
C VAL A 109 -7.36 28.45 -56.19
N ASN A 110 -7.58 27.14 -55.99
CA ASN A 110 -7.01 26.41 -54.86
C ASN A 110 -5.52 26.19 -55.04
N ASN A 111 -4.76 26.57 -54.02
CA ASN A 111 -3.34 26.34 -53.89
C ASN A 111 -3.10 25.25 -52.85
N LEU A 112 -2.16 24.37 -53.15
CA LEU A 112 -1.78 23.26 -52.30
C LEU A 112 -0.38 23.52 -51.74
N LEU A 113 -0.29 23.76 -50.44
CA LEU A 113 0.98 23.79 -49.73
C LEU A 113 1.19 22.44 -49.04
N THR A 114 2.27 21.74 -49.39
CA THR A 114 2.72 20.53 -48.67
C THR A 114 3.68 20.93 -47.56
N ILE A 115 3.47 20.39 -46.36
CA ILE A 115 4.22 20.75 -45.15
C ILE A 115 4.83 19.47 -44.58
N ASP A 116 6.15 19.41 -44.50
CA ASP A 116 6.87 18.34 -43.80
C ASP A 116 7.06 18.74 -42.33
N ALA A 117 6.90 17.78 -41.41
CA ALA A 117 7.10 17.99 -39.98
C ALA A 117 8.52 18.48 -39.65
N MET A 118 9.52 18.12 -40.45
CA MET A 118 10.90 18.60 -40.24
C MET A 118 11.05 20.12 -40.38
N ASP A 119 10.18 20.76 -41.16
CA ASP A 119 10.21 22.20 -41.41
C ASP A 119 9.45 23.01 -40.34
N ILE A 120 8.76 22.32 -39.44
CA ILE A 120 7.94 22.93 -38.38
C ILE A 120 8.62 22.71 -37.02
N PRO A 121 8.78 23.77 -36.20
CA PRO A 121 9.26 23.63 -34.82
C PRO A 121 8.31 22.78 -33.96
N ILE A 122 8.86 22.06 -32.98
CA ILE A 122 8.08 21.31 -31.99
C ILE A 122 7.14 22.27 -31.22
N GLY A 123 5.90 21.82 -31.00
CA GLY A 123 4.86 22.58 -30.34
C GLY A 123 3.96 23.34 -31.31
N ASN A 124 3.26 24.34 -30.77
CA ASN A 124 2.25 25.11 -31.49
C ASN A 124 2.90 26.20 -32.36
N THR A 125 2.70 26.09 -33.68
CA THR A 125 3.25 26.99 -34.70
C THR A 125 2.12 27.59 -35.55
N TYR A 126 2.28 28.85 -35.95
CA TYR A 126 1.34 29.53 -36.86
C TYR A 126 1.99 29.73 -38.23
N LEU A 127 1.31 29.23 -39.26
CA LEU A 127 1.62 29.49 -40.66
C LEU A 127 0.92 30.78 -41.07
N ARG A 128 1.66 31.74 -41.62
CA ARG A 128 1.11 32.96 -42.19
C ARG A 128 1.28 32.95 -43.69
N ILE A 129 0.19 33.04 -44.42
CA ILE A 129 0.21 33.24 -45.87
C ILE A 129 -0.01 34.72 -46.12
N CYS A 130 0.93 35.35 -46.80
CA CYS A 130 0.87 36.74 -47.21
C CYS A 130 0.68 36.80 -48.72
N VAL A 131 -0.28 37.59 -49.19
CA VAL A 131 -0.56 37.78 -50.61
C VAL A 131 -0.48 39.27 -50.92
N ILE A 132 0.25 39.62 -51.98
CA ILE A 132 0.30 40.98 -52.53
C ILE A 132 -0.47 40.95 -53.84
N ASP A 133 -1.50 41.79 -53.95
CA ASP A 133 -2.29 41.95 -55.19
C ASP A 133 -1.43 42.57 -56.30
N ASP A 134 -1.45 41.99 -57.50
CA ASP A 134 -0.68 42.48 -58.64
C ASP A 134 -1.26 43.77 -59.25
N GLU A 135 -2.56 44.06 -59.04
CA GLU A 135 -3.23 45.24 -59.60
C GLU A 135 -3.02 46.48 -58.73
N ASP A 136 -3.29 46.37 -57.43
CA ASP A 136 -3.28 47.50 -56.49
C ASP A 136 -2.07 47.51 -55.53
N GLY A 137 -1.31 46.41 -55.45
CA GLY A 137 -0.16 46.28 -54.54
C GLY A 137 -0.56 46.08 -53.07
N ASP A 138 -1.84 45.85 -52.80
CA ASP A 138 -2.37 45.68 -51.45
C ASP A 138 -1.93 44.35 -50.83
N LEU A 139 -1.59 44.40 -49.53
CA LEU A 139 -1.09 43.27 -48.77
C LEU A 139 -2.17 42.70 -47.86
N GLY A 140 -2.45 41.40 -48.02
CA GLY A 140 -3.39 40.64 -47.19
C GLY A 140 -2.73 39.41 -46.57
N SER A 141 -3.28 38.90 -45.46
CA SER A 141 -2.75 37.67 -44.86
C SER A 141 -3.79 36.76 -44.21
N GLY A 142 -3.50 35.45 -44.18
CA GLY A 142 -4.25 34.41 -43.48
C GLY A 142 -3.36 33.61 -42.53
N ILE A 143 -3.91 33.17 -41.40
CA ILE A 143 -3.16 32.44 -40.36
C ILE A 143 -3.77 31.05 -40.14
N PHE A 144 -2.92 30.03 -40.12
CA PHE A 144 -3.28 28.63 -39.87
C PHE A 144 -2.43 28.06 -38.73
N ASN A 145 -3.06 27.39 -37.77
CA ASN A 145 -2.36 26.78 -36.65
C ASN A 145 -2.00 25.32 -36.96
N ILE A 146 -0.73 24.97 -36.79
CA ILE A 146 -0.19 23.61 -36.89
C ILE A 146 0.57 23.26 -35.61
N ILE A 147 0.43 22.02 -35.14
CA ILE A 147 1.10 21.55 -33.93
C ILE A 147 1.99 20.38 -34.30
N ARG A 148 3.29 20.50 -34.03
CA ARG A 148 4.21 19.36 -34.12
C ARG A 148 4.39 18.73 -32.74
N ASP A 149 4.19 17.43 -32.69
CA ASP A 149 4.47 16.63 -31.51
C ASP A 149 5.14 15.33 -31.96
N ASP A 150 6.32 15.05 -31.43
CA ASP A 150 7.11 13.87 -31.75
C ASP A 150 7.09 12.83 -30.61
N THR A 151 6.29 13.06 -29.57
CA THR A 151 6.25 12.20 -28.38
C THR A 151 5.06 11.24 -28.43
N ALA A 152 5.30 9.96 -28.19
CA ALA A 152 4.22 8.98 -28.12
C ALA A 152 3.45 9.07 -26.78
N PRO A 153 2.13 8.80 -26.78
CA PRO A 153 1.35 8.80 -25.56
C PRO A 153 1.71 7.64 -24.63
N SER A 154 1.39 7.79 -23.34
CA SER A 154 1.45 6.74 -22.32
C SER A 154 0.05 6.20 -22.01
N VAL A 155 -0.04 4.93 -21.60
CA VAL A 155 -1.32 4.25 -21.36
C VAL A 155 -1.23 3.36 -20.14
N ASP A 156 -2.29 3.34 -19.32
CA ASP A 156 -2.44 2.41 -18.20
C ASP A 156 -3.93 2.05 -17.97
N THR A 157 -4.20 1.10 -17.09
CA THR A 157 -5.57 0.76 -16.66
C THR A 157 -5.95 1.45 -15.36
N ASN A 158 -7.24 1.73 -15.19
CA ASN A 158 -7.85 2.09 -13.91
C ASN A 158 -9.04 1.14 -13.65
N PRO A 159 -9.00 0.28 -12.62
CA PRO A 159 -7.90 0.14 -11.67
C PRO A 159 -6.62 -0.40 -12.33
N ILE A 160 -5.48 -0.14 -11.69
CA ILE A 160 -4.17 -0.60 -12.17
C ILE A 160 -4.04 -2.13 -12.08
N ASN A 161 -2.94 -2.66 -12.58
CA ASN A 161 -2.60 -4.09 -12.44
C ASN A 161 -2.73 -4.53 -10.96
N GLY A 162 -3.44 -5.65 -10.73
CA GLY A 162 -3.63 -6.19 -9.40
C GLY A 162 -4.75 -7.23 -9.30
N ILE A 163 -4.90 -7.77 -8.08
CA ILE A 163 -5.99 -8.68 -7.70
C ILE A 163 -6.95 -7.92 -6.80
N TYR A 164 -8.25 -8.06 -7.02
CA TYR A 164 -9.26 -7.28 -6.30
C TYR A 164 -10.41 -8.13 -5.74
N ASN A 165 -10.86 -7.78 -4.53
CA ASN A 165 -11.97 -8.43 -3.81
C ASN A 165 -13.38 -8.28 -4.42
N SER A 166 -13.49 -7.75 -5.64
CA SER A 166 -14.75 -7.40 -6.29
C SER A 166 -14.57 -7.32 -7.80
N SER A 167 -15.64 -7.56 -8.55
CA SER A 167 -15.65 -7.33 -9.99
C SER A 167 -15.25 -5.88 -10.30
N LYS A 168 -14.49 -5.68 -11.37
CA LYS A 168 -13.95 -4.36 -11.75
C LYS A 168 -14.39 -3.97 -13.15
N ASN A 169 -14.80 -2.71 -13.30
CA ASN A 169 -14.93 -2.10 -14.62
C ASN A 169 -13.62 -1.36 -14.92
N VAL A 170 -12.80 -1.96 -15.77
CA VAL A 170 -11.47 -1.49 -16.13
C VAL A 170 -11.56 -0.45 -17.22
N SER A 171 -11.10 0.76 -16.94
CA SER A 171 -10.95 1.83 -17.91
C SER A 171 -9.50 1.88 -18.41
N ILE A 172 -9.30 2.07 -19.71
CA ILE A 172 -7.95 2.31 -20.26
C ILE A 172 -7.76 3.83 -20.37
N VAL A 173 -6.76 4.35 -19.67
CA VAL A 173 -6.47 5.77 -19.54
C VAL A 173 -5.23 6.09 -20.35
N CYS A 174 -5.34 7.05 -21.25
CA CYS A 174 -4.22 7.55 -22.05
C CYS A 174 -3.84 8.96 -21.59
N SER A 175 -2.53 9.20 -21.48
CA SER A 175 -1.96 10.51 -21.14
C SER A 175 -0.90 10.89 -22.16
N ASP A 176 -1.00 12.12 -22.64
CA ASP A 176 -0.08 12.73 -23.59
C ASP A 176 0.17 14.19 -23.17
N THR A 177 0.92 14.34 -22.07
CA THR A 177 1.10 15.64 -21.42
C THR A 177 2.10 16.49 -22.19
N GLY A 178 1.65 17.67 -22.65
CA GLY A 178 2.48 18.57 -23.46
C GLY A 178 2.51 18.23 -24.95
N GLY A 179 1.81 17.17 -25.36
CA GLY A 179 1.70 16.71 -26.75
C GLY A 179 0.39 17.10 -27.44
N ALA A 180 0.07 16.38 -28.52
CA ALA A 180 -1.10 16.56 -29.38
C ALA A 180 -2.43 16.08 -28.72
N GLY A 181 -2.29 15.32 -27.65
CA GLY A 181 -3.37 14.64 -26.94
C GLY A 181 -3.68 13.29 -27.58
N CYS A 182 -4.14 12.35 -26.76
CA CYS A 182 -4.58 11.03 -27.20
C CYS A 182 -5.70 11.10 -28.25
N SER A 183 -5.67 10.20 -29.23
CA SER A 183 -6.68 10.08 -30.29
C SER A 183 -7.44 8.76 -30.20
N LYS A 184 -6.72 7.64 -30.23
CA LYS A 184 -7.32 6.29 -30.21
C LYS A 184 -6.50 5.35 -29.35
N ILE A 185 -7.18 4.33 -28.82
CA ILE A 185 -6.56 3.22 -28.10
C ILE A 185 -7.11 1.94 -28.70
N ALA A 186 -6.22 1.00 -29.03
CA ALA A 186 -6.56 -0.36 -29.43
C ALA A 186 -6.10 -1.31 -28.34
N TYR A 187 -6.93 -2.29 -28.04
CA TYR A 187 -6.63 -3.28 -27.01
C TYR A 187 -7.02 -4.69 -27.45
N VAL A 188 -6.39 -5.67 -26.82
CA VAL A 188 -6.71 -7.09 -26.93
C VAL A 188 -6.70 -7.71 -25.53
N THR A 189 -7.49 -8.77 -25.35
CA THR A 189 -7.56 -9.57 -24.11
C THR A 189 -7.15 -11.02 -24.33
N ASP A 190 -6.56 -11.32 -25.48
CA ASP A 190 -6.07 -12.63 -25.87
C ASP A 190 -4.54 -12.62 -26.06
N SER A 191 -3.99 -13.63 -26.75
CA SER A 191 -2.56 -13.76 -26.97
C SER A 191 -2.00 -12.84 -28.07
N SER A 192 -2.84 -12.18 -28.86
CA SER A 192 -2.42 -11.32 -29.98
C SER A 192 -1.69 -10.06 -29.48
N THR A 193 -1.18 -9.25 -30.41
CA THR A 193 -0.49 -7.98 -30.12
C THR A 193 -1.28 -6.86 -30.79
N PRO A 194 -1.78 -5.86 -30.04
CA PRO A 194 -2.58 -4.78 -30.62
C PRO A 194 -1.72 -3.91 -31.52
N ASP A 195 -2.29 -3.43 -32.62
CA ASP A 195 -1.57 -2.64 -33.62
C ASP A 195 -2.46 -1.54 -34.20
N ILE A 196 -1.92 -0.32 -34.24
CA ILE A 196 -2.57 0.87 -34.79
C ILE A 196 -1.58 1.56 -35.73
N GLN A 197 -2.01 1.84 -36.94
CA GLN A 197 -1.24 2.63 -37.89
C GLN A 197 -1.16 4.09 -37.41
N GLY A 198 0.06 4.62 -37.32
CA GLY A 198 0.29 5.97 -36.82
C GLY A 198 -0.20 7.07 -37.77
N ASP A 199 -0.04 6.92 -39.08
CA ASP A 199 -0.48 7.90 -40.07
C ASP A 199 -2.02 7.94 -40.22
N THR A 200 -2.67 6.80 -40.39
CA THR A 200 -4.11 6.71 -40.67
C THR A 200 -4.99 6.53 -39.43
N GLY A 201 -4.43 6.03 -38.33
CA GLY A 201 -5.20 5.62 -37.15
C GLY A 201 -6.08 4.38 -37.38
N THR A 202 -5.78 3.58 -38.40
CA THR A 202 -6.43 2.28 -38.67
C THR A 202 -5.95 1.24 -37.67
N ILE A 203 -6.89 0.53 -37.04
CA ILE A 203 -6.57 -0.58 -36.13
C ILE A 203 -6.44 -1.85 -36.97
N ASN A 204 -5.22 -2.39 -37.06
CA ASN A 204 -4.95 -3.63 -37.79
C ASN A 204 -5.25 -4.85 -36.92
N VAL A 205 -4.96 -4.76 -35.62
CA VAL A 205 -5.19 -5.82 -34.63
C VAL A 205 -5.77 -5.23 -33.35
N GLY A 206 -6.85 -5.83 -32.88
CA GLY A 206 -7.54 -5.47 -31.64
C GLY A 206 -8.79 -4.65 -31.83
N THR A 207 -9.35 -4.20 -30.71
CA THR A 207 -10.63 -3.49 -30.63
C THR A 207 -10.38 -2.05 -30.19
N GLN A 208 -11.09 -1.08 -30.78
CA GLN A 208 -11.05 0.30 -30.31
C GLN A 208 -11.68 0.40 -28.92
N TYR A 209 -10.95 0.96 -27.96
CA TYR A 209 -11.49 1.24 -26.64
C TYR A 209 -12.51 2.40 -26.70
N THR A 210 -13.73 2.17 -26.23
CA THR A 210 -14.82 3.15 -26.23
C THR A 210 -15.54 3.26 -24.88
N SER A 211 -15.50 2.22 -24.06
CA SER A 211 -16.11 2.17 -22.73
C SER A 211 -15.35 1.21 -21.81
N PRO A 212 -15.48 1.35 -20.48
CA PRO A 212 -14.86 0.44 -19.53
C PRO A 212 -15.25 -1.03 -19.76
N ILE A 213 -14.31 -1.94 -19.50
CA ILE A 213 -14.43 -3.38 -19.72
C ILE A 213 -14.66 -4.08 -18.38
N ASN A 214 -15.73 -4.86 -18.28
CA ASN A 214 -16.01 -5.60 -17.05
C ASN A 214 -15.10 -6.83 -16.93
N VAL A 215 -14.36 -6.92 -15.83
CA VAL A 215 -13.72 -8.13 -15.34
C VAL A 215 -14.62 -8.73 -14.27
N ALA A 216 -15.24 -9.86 -14.61
CA ALA A 216 -16.21 -10.55 -13.76
C ALA A 216 -15.54 -11.16 -12.52
N ALA A 217 -16.32 -11.39 -11.47
CA ALA A 217 -15.85 -12.00 -10.22
C ALA A 217 -15.16 -13.35 -10.46
N ASN A 218 -14.06 -13.61 -9.74
CA ASN A 218 -13.29 -14.87 -9.79
C ASN A 218 -12.69 -15.15 -11.17
N THR A 219 -12.30 -14.10 -11.91
CA THR A 219 -11.67 -14.22 -13.22
C THR A 219 -10.42 -13.34 -13.32
N SER A 220 -9.53 -13.67 -14.26
CA SER A 220 -8.35 -12.88 -14.59
C SER A 220 -8.38 -12.50 -16.07
N THR A 221 -8.17 -11.22 -16.35
CA THR A 221 -8.08 -10.69 -17.72
C THR A 221 -6.76 -9.95 -17.87
N THR A 222 -5.97 -10.35 -18.87
CA THR A 222 -4.77 -9.61 -19.27
C THR A 222 -5.11 -8.73 -20.46
N PHE A 223 -4.91 -7.44 -20.30
CA PHE A 223 -5.04 -6.43 -21.34
C PHE A 223 -3.66 -6.19 -21.96
N LYS A 224 -3.60 -6.14 -23.28
CA LYS A 224 -2.53 -5.48 -24.00
C LYS A 224 -3.13 -4.32 -24.78
N PHE A 225 -2.50 -3.17 -24.75
CA PHE A 225 -3.02 -1.98 -25.41
C PHE A 225 -1.91 -1.09 -25.94
N VAL A 226 -2.26 -0.37 -27.00
CA VAL A 226 -1.43 0.65 -27.64
C VAL A 226 -2.30 1.87 -27.89
N ALA A 227 -1.75 3.06 -27.73
CA ALA A 227 -2.44 4.30 -28.03
C ALA A 227 -1.74 5.08 -29.14
N ARG A 228 -2.53 5.87 -29.84
CA ARG A 228 -2.09 6.83 -30.84
C ARG A 228 -2.54 8.22 -30.41
N ASP A 229 -1.67 9.21 -30.48
CA ASP A 229 -2.04 10.61 -30.29
C ASP A 229 -2.68 11.21 -31.57
N LYS A 230 -2.91 12.53 -31.61
CA LYS A 230 -3.44 13.18 -32.82
C LYS A 230 -2.38 13.41 -33.91
N SER A 231 -1.11 13.54 -33.57
CA SER A 231 0.02 13.67 -34.51
C SER A 231 0.43 12.36 -35.18
N GLY A 232 -0.11 11.24 -34.71
CA GLY A 232 0.16 9.91 -35.22
C GLY A 232 1.27 9.15 -34.50
N ASN A 233 1.80 9.67 -33.39
CA ASN A 233 2.75 8.90 -32.59
C ASN A 233 2.03 7.74 -31.92
N VAL A 234 2.57 6.53 -32.09
CA VAL A 234 2.04 5.29 -31.51
C VAL A 234 2.90 4.90 -30.33
N SER A 235 2.26 4.59 -29.20
CA SER A 235 2.95 4.15 -27.99
C SER A 235 3.62 2.79 -28.18
N THR A 236 4.46 2.41 -27.23
CA THR A 236 4.79 0.99 -27.05
C THR A 236 3.55 0.20 -26.65
N VAL A 237 3.59 -1.13 -26.80
CA VAL A 237 2.54 -2.00 -26.26
C VAL A 237 2.69 -2.09 -24.75
N TYR A 238 1.67 -1.65 -24.03
CA TYR A 238 1.56 -1.81 -22.58
C TYR A 238 0.75 -3.06 -22.24
N THR A 239 1.00 -3.61 -21.05
CA THR A 239 0.24 -4.76 -20.54
C THR A 239 -0.16 -4.54 -19.09
N SER A 240 -1.38 -4.95 -18.76
CA SER A 240 -1.91 -4.91 -17.40
C SER A 240 -2.79 -6.14 -17.18
N THR A 241 -2.61 -6.81 -16.05
CA THR A 241 -3.46 -7.94 -15.66
C THR A 241 -4.32 -7.50 -14.50
N VAL A 242 -5.63 -7.60 -14.68
CA VAL A 242 -6.60 -7.38 -13.61
C VAL A 242 -7.25 -8.71 -13.31
N ALA A 243 -7.03 -9.20 -12.10
CA ALA A 243 -7.72 -10.36 -11.56
C ALA A 243 -8.72 -9.91 -10.50
N THR A 244 -9.78 -10.68 -10.35
CA THR A 244 -10.72 -10.50 -9.26
C THR A 244 -10.94 -11.82 -8.57
N ASP A 245 -11.01 -11.78 -7.25
CA ASP A 245 -11.34 -12.90 -6.41
C ASP A 245 -12.28 -12.39 -5.34
N THR A 246 -13.50 -12.90 -5.28
CA THR A 246 -14.50 -12.49 -4.30
C THR A 246 -14.72 -13.54 -3.21
N GLN A 247 -13.95 -14.63 -3.24
CA GLN A 247 -14.10 -15.72 -2.30
C GLN A 247 -13.32 -15.43 -1.04
N THR A 248 -13.92 -15.75 0.10
CA THR A 248 -13.19 -15.67 1.37
C THR A 248 -12.24 -16.84 1.48
N PRO A 249 -10.98 -16.63 1.89
CA PRO A 249 -10.04 -17.72 2.05
C PRO A 249 -10.51 -18.74 3.09
N THR A 250 -10.12 -19.99 2.88
CA THR A 250 -10.47 -21.11 3.76
C THR A 250 -9.22 -21.86 4.21
N SER A 251 -9.26 -22.43 5.42
CA SER A 251 -8.22 -23.34 5.89
C SER A 251 -8.54 -24.78 5.46
N THR A 252 -7.54 -25.48 4.93
CA THR A 252 -7.64 -26.89 4.51
C THR A 252 -7.24 -27.84 5.63
N SER A 253 -6.31 -27.42 6.49
CA SER A 253 -5.93 -28.18 7.68
C SER A 253 -5.38 -27.27 8.78
N ILE A 254 -5.51 -27.72 10.02
CA ILE A 254 -5.01 -27.04 11.21
C ILE A 254 -4.40 -28.10 12.13
N ASN A 255 -3.21 -27.84 12.65
CA ASN A 255 -2.56 -28.66 13.65
C ASN A 255 -2.16 -27.77 14.85
N PRO A 256 -2.55 -28.10 16.10
CA PRO A 256 -3.48 -29.15 16.49
C PRO A 256 -4.87 -28.96 15.86
N SER A 257 -5.52 -30.06 15.46
CA SER A 257 -6.86 -30.00 14.87
C SER A 257 -7.88 -29.48 15.87
N ASN A 258 -8.94 -28.81 15.37
CA ASN A 258 -10.00 -28.32 16.24
C ASN A 258 -10.66 -29.48 17.02
N GLY A 259 -10.76 -29.34 18.35
CA GLY A 259 -11.23 -30.37 19.27
C GLY A 259 -10.20 -31.44 19.65
N ALA A 260 -8.94 -31.33 19.20
CA ALA A 260 -7.91 -32.29 19.58
C ALA A 260 -7.69 -32.33 21.10
N ALA A 261 -7.36 -33.50 21.63
CA ALA A 261 -7.12 -33.73 23.05
C ALA A 261 -5.80 -34.47 23.28
N GLY A 262 -5.20 -34.23 24.44
CA GLY A 262 -3.94 -34.87 24.83
C GLY A 262 -2.74 -34.36 24.05
N ILE A 263 -2.77 -33.12 23.55
CA ILE A 263 -1.62 -32.52 22.88
C ILE A 263 -0.42 -32.49 23.84
N PRO A 264 0.75 -33.03 23.46
CA PRO A 264 1.92 -33.07 24.32
C PRO A 264 2.34 -31.69 24.80
N VAL A 265 2.85 -31.63 26.03
CA VAL A 265 3.43 -30.43 26.63
C VAL A 265 4.91 -30.39 26.26
N SER A 266 5.14 -30.17 24.98
CA SER A 266 6.46 -29.97 24.36
C SER A 266 6.45 -28.60 23.65
N PRO A 267 7.58 -28.12 23.10
CA PRO A 267 7.53 -26.99 22.19
C PRO A 267 6.49 -27.30 21.11
N GLY A 268 5.43 -26.49 21.08
CA GLY A 268 4.23 -26.78 20.30
C GLY A 268 3.88 -25.56 19.46
N SER A 269 3.73 -25.77 18.16
CA SER A 269 3.26 -24.73 17.23
C SER A 269 1.81 -24.99 16.84
N ILE A 270 1.11 -23.93 16.43
CA ILE A 270 -0.11 -24.04 15.66
C ILE A 270 0.27 -23.84 14.19
N THR A 271 -0.03 -24.81 13.34
CA THR A 271 0.18 -24.74 11.90
C THR A 271 -1.17 -24.71 11.18
N ILE A 272 -1.33 -23.78 10.25
CA ILE A 272 -2.54 -23.62 9.43
C ILE A 272 -2.15 -23.70 7.97
N GLN A 273 -2.82 -24.58 7.22
CA GLN A 273 -2.74 -24.63 5.77
C GLN A 273 -3.97 -23.95 5.18
N PHE A 274 -3.78 -23.01 4.26
CA PHE A 274 -4.84 -22.32 3.52
C PHE A 274 -5.06 -22.96 2.14
N ALA A 275 -6.28 -22.83 1.61
CA ALA A 275 -6.65 -23.33 0.28
C ALA A 275 -6.01 -22.53 -0.86
N GLU A 276 -5.51 -21.34 -0.56
CA GLU A 276 -5.00 -20.36 -1.52
C GLU A 276 -3.89 -19.49 -0.88
N PRO A 277 -3.10 -18.76 -1.70
CA PRO A 277 -2.10 -17.81 -1.20
C PRO A 277 -2.70 -16.64 -0.42
N MET A 278 -2.13 -16.37 0.74
CA MET A 278 -2.50 -15.28 1.65
C MET A 278 -1.56 -14.08 1.50
N ASP A 279 -2.01 -12.89 1.92
CA ASP A 279 -1.18 -11.70 2.05
C ASP A 279 -0.28 -11.82 3.30
N THR A 280 0.96 -12.23 3.06
CA THR A 280 1.97 -12.44 4.11
C THR A 280 2.59 -11.14 4.64
N SER A 281 2.27 -9.99 4.04
CA SER A 281 2.81 -8.68 4.45
C SER A 281 2.05 -8.06 5.63
N LEU A 282 0.92 -8.64 6.02
CA LEU A 282 0.08 -8.13 7.08
C LEU A 282 0.72 -8.29 8.46
N THR A 283 0.51 -7.30 9.32
CA THR A 283 0.86 -7.43 10.74
C THR A 283 -0.05 -8.43 11.41
N MET A 284 0.55 -9.53 11.86
CA MET A 284 -0.17 -10.62 12.50
C MET A 284 -0.48 -10.33 13.98
N SER A 285 -1.60 -10.86 14.44
CA SER A 285 -2.04 -10.80 15.83
C SER A 285 -2.93 -12.00 16.12
N MET A 286 -3.05 -12.38 17.39
CA MET A 286 -4.03 -13.39 17.81
C MET A 286 -4.44 -13.13 19.26
N THR A 287 -5.58 -13.68 19.66
CA THR A 287 -5.94 -13.83 21.07
C THR A 287 -5.86 -15.29 21.48
N THR A 288 -5.52 -15.51 22.74
CA THR A 288 -5.53 -16.82 23.38
C THR A 288 -6.37 -16.76 24.64
N GLU A 289 -7.13 -17.81 24.89
CA GLU A 289 -7.95 -17.97 26.08
C GLU A 289 -7.76 -19.38 26.63
N ILE A 290 -7.77 -19.50 27.95
CA ILE A 290 -7.76 -20.78 28.64
C ILE A 290 -9.08 -20.91 29.39
N ASN A 291 -9.72 -22.06 29.26
CA ASN A 291 -10.96 -22.35 29.95
C ASN A 291 -10.70 -22.40 31.47
N ASP A 292 -11.58 -21.82 32.29
CA ASP A 292 -11.51 -21.85 33.77
C ASP A 292 -12.54 -22.82 34.39
N GLY A 293 -13.28 -23.54 33.55
CA GLY A 293 -14.35 -24.46 33.93
C GLY A 293 -15.73 -23.92 33.65
N THR A 294 -15.87 -22.60 33.63
CA THR A 294 -17.14 -21.89 33.42
C THR A 294 -17.02 -20.93 32.23
N ASN A 295 -15.90 -20.23 32.13
CA ASN A 295 -15.62 -19.18 31.17
C ASN A 295 -14.33 -19.46 30.41
N TRP A 296 -14.18 -18.76 29.29
CA TRP A 296 -12.91 -18.63 28.60
C TRP A 296 -12.26 -17.33 29.07
N VAL A 297 -11.06 -17.43 29.64
CA VAL A 297 -10.34 -16.29 30.22
C VAL A 297 -9.13 -15.99 29.36
N ALA A 298 -8.94 -14.72 29.02
CA ALA A 298 -7.81 -14.26 28.23
C ALA A 298 -6.49 -14.64 28.90
N ALA A 299 -5.63 -15.30 28.14
CA ALA A 299 -4.29 -15.67 28.52
C ALA A 299 -3.33 -14.90 27.62
N TYR A 300 -2.30 -14.30 28.20
CA TYR A 300 -1.48 -13.29 27.53
C TYR A 300 -0.57 -13.97 26.52
N ASN A 301 -0.28 -13.32 25.39
CA ASN A 301 0.49 -13.92 24.32
C ASN A 301 1.39 -12.91 23.60
N SER A 302 1.99 -12.01 24.38
CA SER A 302 2.59 -10.76 23.91
C SER A 302 3.80 -10.97 22.98
N TYR A 303 4.39 -12.16 23.04
CA TYR A 303 5.59 -12.53 22.29
C TYR A 303 5.35 -13.69 21.31
N THR A 304 4.10 -13.89 20.87
CA THR A 304 3.79 -14.90 19.85
C THR A 304 4.51 -14.57 18.54
N MET A 305 5.16 -15.57 17.97
CA MET A 305 5.81 -15.48 16.67
C MET A 305 4.91 -16.08 15.59
N PHE A 306 4.78 -15.37 14.48
CA PHE A 306 4.04 -15.79 13.30
C PHE A 306 5.04 -15.90 12.14
N ASP A 307 5.14 -17.08 11.56
CA ASP A 307 6.08 -17.37 10.48
C ASP A 307 5.34 -17.99 9.29
N TRP A 308 5.49 -17.38 8.12
CA TRP A 308 4.93 -17.92 6.88
C TRP A 308 5.99 -18.80 6.22
N ALA A 309 5.81 -20.12 6.31
CA ALA A 309 6.71 -21.08 5.66
C ALA A 309 6.63 -20.96 4.13
N ASP A 310 5.44 -20.66 3.63
CA ASP A 310 5.12 -20.31 2.24
C ASP A 310 3.82 -19.48 2.24
N PRO A 311 3.37 -18.92 1.10
CA PRO A 311 2.15 -18.10 1.05
C PRO A 311 0.85 -18.79 1.50
N GLN A 312 0.83 -20.11 1.68
CA GLN A 312 -0.35 -20.89 2.09
C GLN A 312 -0.17 -21.56 3.45
N THR A 313 1.01 -21.48 4.07
CA THR A 313 1.32 -22.22 5.31
C THR A 313 1.82 -21.27 6.40
N LEU A 314 0.99 -21.07 7.42
CA LEU A 314 1.31 -20.25 8.59
C LEU A 314 1.68 -21.15 9.78
N VAL A 315 2.84 -20.90 10.39
CA VAL A 315 3.33 -21.54 11.61
C VAL A 315 3.37 -20.51 12.73
N ILE A 316 2.71 -20.82 13.85
CA ILE A 316 2.56 -19.92 14.99
C ILE A 316 3.22 -20.58 16.19
N THR A 317 4.23 -19.92 16.75
CA THR A 317 4.83 -20.31 18.03
C THR A 317 4.27 -19.38 19.10
N ILE A 318 3.41 -19.91 19.98
CA ILE A 318 2.85 -19.12 21.06
C ILE A 318 3.98 -18.75 22.03
N SER A 319 3.96 -17.52 22.51
CA SER A 319 4.90 -16.94 23.49
C SER A 319 5.29 -17.84 24.68
N TRP A 320 4.41 -18.72 25.14
CA TRP A 320 4.65 -19.62 26.27
C TRP A 320 5.66 -20.74 25.97
N VAL A 321 6.03 -20.90 24.69
CA VAL A 321 6.92 -21.95 24.13
C VAL A 321 6.30 -23.36 24.25
N TYR A 322 5.87 -23.73 25.45
CA TYR A 322 5.19 -24.97 25.79
C TYR A 322 3.74 -24.63 26.14
N PHE A 323 2.79 -25.45 25.70
CA PHE A 323 1.41 -25.26 26.12
C PHE A 323 1.24 -25.62 27.61
N PRO A 324 0.44 -24.86 28.40
CA PRO A 324 0.18 -25.20 29.79
C PRO A 324 -0.48 -26.58 29.90
N GLU A 325 -0.14 -27.35 30.94
CA GLU A 325 -0.59 -28.74 31.08
C GLU A 325 -2.06 -28.84 31.44
N SER A 326 -2.71 -29.93 31.00
CA SER A 326 -4.11 -30.25 31.29
C SER A 326 -5.07 -29.08 31.03
N SER A 327 -4.78 -28.31 29.97
CA SER A 327 -5.41 -27.02 29.67
C SER A 327 -6.22 -27.11 28.38
N SER A 328 -7.45 -26.58 28.41
CA SER A 328 -8.22 -26.31 27.20
C SER A 328 -7.91 -24.90 26.72
N ILE A 329 -7.36 -24.80 25.51
CA ILE A 329 -6.89 -23.55 24.91
C ILE A 329 -7.78 -23.25 23.71
N ARG A 330 -8.28 -22.01 23.65
CA ARG A 330 -8.94 -21.44 22.50
C ARG A 330 -8.07 -20.32 21.96
N TRP A 331 -7.95 -20.23 20.65
CA TRP A 331 -7.24 -19.15 19.99
C TRP A 331 -8.07 -18.57 18.85
N THR A 332 -7.84 -17.30 18.57
CA THR A 332 -8.49 -16.59 17.47
C THR A 332 -7.51 -15.66 16.78
N ILE A 333 -7.40 -15.78 15.46
CA ILE A 333 -6.70 -14.84 14.60
C ILE A 333 -7.76 -13.95 13.95
N PRO A 334 -7.75 -12.62 14.18
CA PRO A 334 -8.76 -11.72 13.67
C PRO A 334 -8.61 -11.51 12.16
N SER A 335 -9.70 -11.10 11.50
CA SER A 335 -9.75 -10.81 10.07
C SER A 335 -8.85 -9.66 9.60
N SER A 336 -8.39 -8.81 10.52
CA SER A 336 -7.36 -7.82 10.22
C SER A 336 -6.00 -8.44 9.90
N SER A 337 -5.73 -9.66 10.38
CA SER A 337 -4.46 -10.36 10.20
C SER A 337 -4.50 -11.43 9.10
N LEU A 338 -5.68 -11.89 8.66
CA LEU A 338 -5.79 -12.89 7.60
C LEU A 338 -6.61 -12.36 6.43
N LYS A 339 -5.90 -12.02 5.35
CA LYS A 339 -6.50 -11.72 4.06
C LYS A 339 -5.80 -12.48 2.94
N ASP A 340 -6.52 -12.79 1.89
CA ASP A 340 -5.91 -13.23 0.63
C ASP A 340 -5.26 -12.05 -0.12
N LEU A 341 -4.64 -12.34 -1.26
CA LEU A 341 -4.02 -11.32 -2.12
C LEU A 341 -5.02 -10.33 -2.76
N ALA A 342 -6.31 -10.67 -2.80
CA ALA A 342 -7.37 -9.81 -3.30
C ALA A 342 -7.95 -8.87 -2.23
N GLY A 343 -7.65 -9.14 -0.96
CA GLY A 343 -8.12 -8.43 0.22
C GLY A 343 -9.39 -9.01 0.85
N ASN A 344 -9.84 -10.21 0.45
CA ASN A 344 -10.93 -10.90 1.18
C ASN A 344 -10.39 -11.37 2.53
N SER A 345 -11.16 -11.13 3.58
CA SER A 345 -10.70 -11.30 4.96
C SER A 345 -11.38 -12.50 5.62
N MET A 346 -10.64 -13.28 6.42
CA MET A 346 -11.19 -14.40 7.19
C MET A 346 -10.80 -14.32 8.66
N THR A 347 -11.63 -14.84 9.56
CA THR A 347 -11.25 -15.07 10.96
C THR A 347 -10.99 -16.56 11.14
N GLN A 348 -9.88 -16.92 11.78
CA GLN A 348 -9.59 -18.33 12.11
C GLN A 348 -9.61 -18.54 13.61
N THR A 349 -10.32 -19.58 14.05
CA THR A 349 -10.33 -20.01 15.45
C THR A 349 -10.07 -21.51 15.55
N GLY A 350 -9.52 -21.93 16.69
CA GLY A 350 -9.34 -23.32 17.03
C GLY A 350 -9.38 -23.53 18.53
N ILE A 351 -9.80 -24.74 18.94
CA ILE A 351 -9.80 -25.19 20.32
C ILE A 351 -9.06 -26.51 20.39
N PHE A 352 -8.19 -26.69 21.37
CA PHE A 352 -7.59 -28.00 21.67
C PHE A 352 -7.32 -28.12 23.16
N SER A 353 -6.99 -29.34 23.61
CA SER A 353 -6.58 -29.59 25.00
C SER A 353 -5.27 -30.33 25.09
N THR A 354 -4.48 -29.96 26.10
CA THR A 354 -3.14 -30.51 26.35
C THR A 354 -3.17 -31.65 27.36
N GLY A 355 -2.17 -32.52 27.26
CA GLY A 355 -1.95 -33.62 28.21
C GLY A 355 -1.17 -33.19 29.45
N ILE A 356 -0.61 -34.19 30.12
CA ILE A 356 0.30 -34.04 31.26
C ILE A 356 1.73 -34.10 30.71
N GLY A 357 2.62 -33.26 31.23
CA GLY A 357 4.04 -33.27 30.94
C GLY A 357 4.77 -34.44 31.59
N SER A 358 6.05 -34.59 31.25
CA SER A 358 6.90 -35.62 31.85
C SER A 358 7.34 -35.23 33.27
N THR A 359 7.34 -36.19 34.19
CA THR A 359 7.95 -36.01 35.51
C THR A 359 9.47 -36.06 35.40
N PRO A 360 10.20 -35.00 35.83
CA PRO A 360 11.65 -35.09 35.94
C PRO A 360 12.07 -36.19 36.93
N SER A 361 13.20 -36.84 36.68
CA SER A 361 13.72 -37.94 37.51
C SER A 361 15.23 -37.81 37.70
N GLY A 362 15.69 -37.88 38.94
CA GLY A 362 17.11 -37.80 39.29
C GLY A 362 17.33 -37.24 40.70
N THR A 363 18.53 -37.40 41.24
CA THR A 363 18.95 -36.73 42.47
C THR A 363 19.46 -35.33 42.12
N GLN A 364 18.87 -34.32 42.73
CA GLN A 364 19.14 -32.91 42.45
C GLN A 364 20.64 -32.60 42.54
N THR A 365 21.21 -32.06 41.47
CA THR A 365 22.61 -31.66 41.42
C THR A 365 22.75 -30.35 40.65
N TYR A 366 22.99 -29.27 41.37
CA TYR A 366 23.00 -27.92 40.83
C TYR A 366 24.42 -27.39 40.55
N THR A 367 24.54 -26.62 39.48
CA THR A 367 25.69 -25.77 39.18
C THR A 367 25.23 -24.32 39.03
N GLY A 368 25.60 -23.48 40.00
CA GLY A 368 25.25 -22.06 40.04
C GLY A 368 25.06 -21.56 41.46
N PRO A 369 24.75 -20.26 41.65
CA PRO A 369 24.45 -19.27 40.62
C PRO A 369 25.62 -19.00 39.65
N THR A 370 25.36 -19.07 38.34
CA THR A 370 26.34 -18.81 37.29
C THR A 370 25.98 -17.52 36.58
N GLN A 371 26.89 -16.54 36.61
CA GLN A 371 26.73 -15.28 35.88
C GLN A 371 27.04 -15.49 34.39
N ASN A 372 26.19 -14.94 33.51
CA ASN A 372 26.53 -14.91 32.09
C ASN A 372 27.72 -13.94 31.84
N PRO A 373 28.74 -14.35 31.08
CA PRO A 373 29.95 -13.53 30.88
C PRO A 373 29.70 -12.26 30.04
N THR A 374 28.67 -12.27 29.19
CA THR A 374 28.31 -11.11 28.35
C THR A 374 27.23 -10.27 29.03
N TYR A 375 26.16 -10.92 29.48
CA TYR A 375 25.02 -10.28 30.15
C TYR A 375 25.16 -10.44 31.66
N THR A 376 25.99 -9.61 32.29
CA THR A 376 26.41 -9.77 33.69
C THR A 376 25.27 -9.65 34.72
N ALA A 377 24.08 -9.21 34.31
CA ALA A 377 22.87 -9.22 35.14
C ALA A 377 22.13 -10.57 35.12
N ASP A 378 22.50 -11.46 34.20
CA ASP A 378 21.83 -12.74 33.99
C ASP A 378 22.52 -13.82 34.80
N TYR A 379 21.75 -14.44 35.71
CA TYR A 379 22.21 -15.51 36.57
C TYR A 379 21.35 -16.74 36.35
N THR A 380 22.00 -17.87 36.10
CA THR A 380 21.33 -19.15 35.90
C THR A 380 21.86 -20.23 36.85
N THR A 381 20.99 -21.17 37.18
CA THR A 381 21.30 -22.36 37.95
C THR A 381 20.97 -23.57 37.10
N TYR A 382 21.98 -24.34 36.73
CA TYR A 382 21.81 -25.55 35.92
C TYR A 382 21.56 -26.75 36.83
N ASP A 383 20.49 -27.48 36.58
CA ASP A 383 20.19 -28.75 37.24
C ASP A 383 20.55 -29.92 36.31
N SER A 384 21.69 -30.55 36.59
CA SER A 384 22.19 -31.68 35.80
C SER A 384 21.34 -32.95 35.91
N SER A 385 20.46 -33.04 36.92
CA SER A 385 19.59 -34.19 37.13
C SER A 385 18.37 -34.17 36.20
N THR A 386 17.86 -32.98 35.89
CA THR A 386 16.68 -32.77 35.02
C THR A 386 17.07 -32.27 33.63
N GLY A 387 18.30 -31.79 33.46
CA GLY A 387 18.76 -31.12 32.24
C GLY A 387 18.27 -29.68 32.12
N LEU A 388 17.50 -29.19 33.10
CA LEU A 388 16.86 -27.88 33.05
C LEU A 388 17.82 -26.79 33.54
N THR A 389 17.72 -25.63 32.89
CA THR A 389 18.36 -24.39 33.33
C THR A 389 17.32 -23.46 33.91
N TRP A 390 17.52 -23.09 35.16
CA TRP A 390 16.65 -22.18 35.88
C TRP A 390 17.23 -20.77 35.85
N LYS A 391 16.37 -19.76 35.80
CA LYS A 391 16.78 -18.41 36.18
C LYS A 391 17.05 -18.46 37.67
N THR A 392 18.22 -18.03 38.14
CA THR A 392 18.57 -18.21 39.57
C THR A 392 17.57 -17.50 40.49
N CYS A 393 17.09 -16.33 40.06
CA CYS A 393 16.19 -15.50 40.85
C CYS A 393 14.77 -15.52 40.27
N TRP A 394 13.77 -15.39 41.15
CA TRP A 394 12.37 -15.22 40.77
C TRP A 394 12.17 -13.92 39.99
N GLU A 395 11.08 -13.82 39.24
CA GLU A 395 10.76 -12.62 38.47
C GLU A 395 10.70 -11.35 39.35
N GLY A 396 11.31 -10.27 38.84
CA GLY A 396 11.43 -8.98 39.54
C GLY A 396 12.65 -8.82 40.46
N ILE A 397 13.35 -9.91 40.80
CA ILE A 397 14.60 -9.87 41.59
C ILE A 397 15.80 -10.44 40.81
N SER A 398 17.01 -10.00 41.17
CA SER A 398 18.25 -10.31 40.42
C SER A 398 19.51 -10.25 41.27
N GLY A 399 20.66 -10.56 40.64
CA GLY A 399 21.98 -10.56 41.23
C GLY A 399 22.40 -11.91 41.79
N ALA A 400 23.69 -12.06 42.11
CA ALA A 400 24.27 -13.33 42.59
C ALA A 400 23.61 -13.89 43.87
N THR A 401 22.97 -13.03 44.66
CA THR A 401 22.28 -13.39 45.90
C THR A 401 20.77 -13.18 45.83
N CYS A 402 20.21 -12.86 44.65
CA CYS A 402 18.79 -12.52 44.47
C CYS A 402 18.26 -11.46 45.46
N GLY A 403 19.12 -10.52 45.86
CA GLY A 403 18.80 -9.49 46.85
C GLY A 403 18.44 -8.12 46.25
N ALA A 404 18.57 -7.96 44.94
CA ALA A 404 18.30 -6.69 44.25
C ALA A 404 16.95 -6.73 43.53
N GLY A 405 16.19 -5.64 43.61
CA GLY A 405 14.89 -5.50 42.96
C GLY A 405 13.70 -5.79 43.87
N THR A 406 12.51 -5.87 43.27
CA THR A 406 11.24 -6.15 43.95
C THR A 406 10.55 -7.28 43.22
N ARG A 407 10.17 -8.32 43.97
CA ARG A 407 9.47 -9.48 43.41
C ARG A 407 8.24 -9.05 42.61
N THR A 408 8.12 -9.59 41.41
CA THR A 408 6.92 -9.47 40.59
C THR A 408 5.99 -10.63 40.90
N GLU A 409 4.74 -10.30 41.22
CA GLU A 409 3.67 -11.27 41.41
C GLU A 409 2.56 -10.98 40.42
N MET A 410 1.98 -12.04 39.85
CA MET A 410 0.96 -11.91 38.81
C MET A 410 -0.10 -13.01 38.89
N PRO A 411 -1.33 -12.75 38.42
CA PRO A 411 -2.34 -13.78 38.24
C PRO A 411 -1.88 -14.87 37.26
N TRP A 412 -2.43 -16.07 37.37
CA TRP A 412 -1.95 -17.22 36.60
C TRP A 412 -1.99 -16.99 35.09
N TYR A 413 -3.05 -16.39 34.55
CA TYR A 413 -3.17 -16.12 33.10
C TYR A 413 -2.12 -15.16 32.55
N GLN A 414 -1.50 -14.34 33.41
CA GLN A 414 -0.33 -13.53 33.08
C GLN A 414 0.96 -14.33 33.30
N ALA A 415 1.02 -15.17 34.35
CA ALA A 415 2.19 -15.98 34.69
C ALA A 415 2.63 -16.92 33.57
N ILE A 416 1.71 -17.46 32.77
CA ILE A 416 2.05 -18.35 31.65
C ILE A 416 2.88 -17.60 30.58
N ASP A 417 2.61 -16.30 30.35
CA ASP A 417 3.41 -15.40 29.49
C ASP A 417 4.54 -14.70 30.26
N GLY A 418 4.58 -14.85 31.58
CA GLY A 418 5.45 -14.08 32.47
C GLY A 418 6.94 -14.32 32.24
N CYS A 419 7.30 -15.45 31.63
CA CYS A 419 8.67 -15.78 31.27
C CYS A 419 9.00 -15.49 29.79
N ALA A 420 8.00 -15.24 28.95
CA ALA A 420 8.18 -15.15 27.50
C ALA A 420 9.06 -13.97 27.08
N TYR A 421 9.01 -12.86 27.82
CA TYR A 421 9.84 -11.69 27.55
C TYR A 421 11.35 -11.99 27.63
N LEU A 422 11.75 -12.96 28.46
CA LEU A 422 13.14 -13.40 28.57
C LEU A 422 13.67 -13.93 27.25
N ASN A 423 12.82 -14.44 26.35
CA ASN A 423 13.24 -14.97 25.05
C ASN A 423 13.70 -13.90 24.06
N SER A 424 13.47 -12.62 24.37
CA SER A 424 13.77 -11.48 23.49
C SER A 424 14.49 -10.32 24.18
N ILE A 425 14.72 -10.36 25.50
CA ILE A 425 15.22 -9.23 26.31
C ILE A 425 16.56 -8.65 25.82
N HIS A 426 17.42 -9.48 25.23
CA HIS A 426 18.73 -9.07 24.68
C HIS A 426 18.76 -9.01 23.15
N GLY A 427 17.60 -9.10 22.50
CA GLY A 427 17.45 -9.13 21.04
C GLY A 427 17.01 -10.48 20.49
N THR A 428 16.58 -10.48 19.23
CA THR A 428 16.21 -11.69 18.48
C THR A 428 17.39 -12.62 18.31
N GLY A 429 17.19 -13.91 18.58
CA GLY A 429 18.23 -14.94 18.54
C GLY A 429 19.09 -15.05 19.80
N ILE A 430 18.86 -14.20 20.81
CA ILE A 430 19.74 -14.10 21.99
C ILE A 430 18.99 -14.48 23.27
N GLY A 431 18.03 -13.66 23.71
CA GLY A 431 17.29 -13.87 24.97
C GLY A 431 18.17 -13.92 26.24
N TYR A 432 17.55 -14.12 27.40
CA TYR A 432 18.18 -14.09 28.73
C TYR A 432 19.18 -15.24 28.86
N ALA A 433 20.39 -14.91 29.33
CA ALA A 433 21.53 -15.82 29.42
C ALA A 433 21.83 -16.56 28.11
N GLN A 434 21.56 -15.93 26.95
CA GLN A 434 21.72 -16.50 25.61
C GLN A 434 20.80 -17.72 25.36
N ARG A 435 19.57 -17.69 25.91
CA ARG A 435 18.55 -18.72 25.76
C ARG A 435 17.21 -18.11 25.36
N GLN A 436 16.41 -18.85 24.57
CA GLN A 436 15.18 -18.35 23.94
C GLN A 436 13.93 -19.23 24.16
N ASN A 437 14.03 -20.17 25.08
CA ASN A 437 12.98 -21.14 25.45
C ASN A 437 12.56 -20.99 26.92
N TRP A 438 12.73 -19.81 27.50
CA TRP A 438 12.25 -19.47 28.83
C TRP A 438 10.73 -19.54 28.89
N ARG A 439 10.24 -20.26 29.89
CA ARG A 439 8.81 -20.52 30.10
C ARG A 439 8.52 -20.71 31.59
N LEU A 440 7.23 -20.70 31.91
CA LEU A 440 6.76 -21.13 33.23
C LEU A 440 6.92 -22.67 33.33
N PRO A 441 7.49 -23.20 34.43
CA PRO A 441 7.71 -24.62 34.62
C PRO A 441 6.40 -25.37 34.84
N THR A 442 6.37 -26.65 34.49
CA THR A 442 5.34 -27.58 34.96
C THR A 442 5.42 -27.72 36.48
N ALA A 443 4.35 -28.22 37.10
CA ALA A 443 4.35 -28.44 38.53
C ALA A 443 5.40 -29.46 38.97
N ASP A 444 5.61 -30.51 38.17
CA ASP A 444 6.59 -31.54 38.49
C ASP A 444 8.04 -31.04 38.25
N GLU A 445 8.24 -30.15 37.26
CA GLU A 445 9.51 -29.41 37.09
C GLU A 445 9.81 -28.52 38.29
N LEU A 446 8.87 -27.67 38.73
CA LEU A 446 9.15 -26.77 39.86
C LEU A 446 9.27 -27.54 41.18
N PHE A 447 8.50 -28.61 41.36
CA PHE A 447 8.60 -29.45 42.55
C PHE A 447 9.91 -30.23 42.62
N SER A 448 10.60 -30.44 41.48
CA SER A 448 11.93 -31.05 41.48
C SER A 448 12.97 -30.24 42.26
N LEU A 449 12.72 -28.94 42.50
CA LEU A 449 13.55 -28.08 43.35
C LEU A 449 13.29 -28.25 44.85
N VAL A 450 12.23 -28.97 45.24
CA VAL A 450 11.88 -29.17 46.65
C VAL A 450 12.83 -30.21 47.26
N GLU A 451 13.62 -29.78 48.24
CA GLU A 451 14.56 -30.64 48.95
C GLU A 451 14.85 -30.15 50.38
N GLY A 452 15.67 -30.90 51.11
CA GLY A 452 16.06 -30.57 52.47
C GLY A 452 15.02 -30.98 53.51
N SER A 453 15.24 -30.56 54.76
CA SER A 453 14.44 -30.99 55.91
C SER A 453 13.85 -29.83 56.73
N SER A 454 13.99 -28.59 56.25
CA SER A 454 13.55 -27.39 56.96
C SER A 454 13.17 -26.27 56.00
N ASN A 455 12.26 -25.39 56.43
CA ASN A 455 11.86 -24.18 55.68
C ASN A 455 13.05 -23.22 55.45
N PRO A 456 13.28 -22.72 54.21
CA PRO A 456 12.58 -23.12 52.98
C PRO A 456 13.13 -24.44 52.42
N PHE A 457 12.23 -25.30 51.95
CA PHE A 457 12.52 -26.62 51.37
C PHE A 457 13.05 -26.49 49.94
N ILE A 458 14.26 -25.96 49.78
CA ILE A 458 14.98 -25.76 48.52
C ILE A 458 16.47 -25.54 48.82
N ASN A 459 17.39 -25.89 47.91
CA ASN A 459 18.80 -25.54 48.08
C ASN A 459 19.04 -24.04 47.95
N THR A 460 19.15 -23.38 49.11
CA THR A 460 19.39 -21.93 49.24
C THR A 460 20.78 -21.47 48.80
N THR A 461 21.71 -22.41 48.55
CA THR A 461 23.00 -22.08 47.95
C THR A 461 22.87 -21.95 46.44
N ALA A 462 22.14 -22.86 45.80
CA ALA A 462 21.87 -22.85 44.36
C ALA A 462 20.81 -21.79 43.96
N PHE A 463 19.86 -21.51 44.86
CA PHE A 463 18.80 -20.52 44.72
C PHE A 463 18.77 -19.58 45.95
N PRO A 464 19.62 -18.54 45.99
CA PRO A 464 19.69 -17.61 47.12
C PRO A 464 18.39 -16.82 47.32
N ASN A 465 18.05 -16.51 48.58
CA ASN A 465 16.84 -15.76 48.96
C ASN A 465 15.55 -16.23 48.22
N PRO A 466 15.23 -17.55 48.26
CA PRO A 466 14.12 -18.08 47.50
C PRO A 466 12.78 -17.58 48.06
N VAL A 467 11.77 -17.54 47.20
CA VAL A 467 10.41 -17.23 47.62
C VAL A 467 9.82 -18.45 48.33
N ALA A 468 9.64 -18.37 49.64
CA ALA A 468 9.07 -19.46 50.44
C ALA A 468 7.55 -19.63 50.27
N THR A 469 6.85 -18.57 49.88
CA THR A 469 5.41 -18.59 49.60
C THR A 469 5.10 -19.24 48.25
N ALA A 470 3.83 -19.29 47.87
CA ALA A 470 3.41 -19.95 46.64
C ALA A 470 4.09 -19.35 45.39
N THR A 471 4.58 -20.24 44.52
CA THR A 471 5.12 -19.93 43.19
C THR A 471 4.29 -20.65 42.13
N TRP A 472 3.85 -19.93 41.10
CA TRP A 472 3.02 -20.46 40.02
C TRP A 472 3.74 -21.51 39.17
N THR A 473 2.94 -22.43 38.63
CA THR A 473 3.35 -23.44 37.65
C THR A 473 2.43 -23.34 36.43
N ALA A 474 2.85 -23.88 35.29
CA ALA A 474 2.04 -23.96 34.07
C ALA A 474 0.95 -25.04 34.14
N SER A 475 0.84 -25.78 35.24
CA SER A 475 -0.16 -26.84 35.42
C SER A 475 -1.46 -26.32 36.03
N ARG A 476 -2.58 -26.78 35.49
CA ARG A 476 -3.90 -26.56 36.12
C ARG A 476 -4.07 -27.42 37.39
N GLY A 477 -5.12 -27.14 38.17
CA GLY A 477 -5.49 -27.90 39.38
C GLY A 477 -5.60 -29.42 39.14
N VAL A 478 -5.57 -30.21 40.21
CA VAL A 478 -5.52 -31.69 40.40
C VAL A 478 -6.77 -32.50 40.81
N THR A 479 -7.78 -31.89 41.48
CA THR A 479 -8.75 -32.67 42.29
C THR A 479 -10.22 -32.10 42.42
N ASN A 480 -11.25 -32.95 42.31
CA ASN A 480 -12.71 -32.88 42.68
C ASN A 480 -13.53 -31.54 42.77
N THR A 481 -13.45 -30.66 41.75
CA THR A 481 -14.38 -29.54 41.36
C THR A 481 -14.57 -28.31 42.27
N PRO A 482 -14.52 -27.06 41.74
CA PRO A 482 -14.31 -26.64 40.35
C PRO A 482 -12.82 -26.38 40.09
N TYR A 483 -12.07 -27.48 40.04
CA TYR A 483 -10.78 -27.75 39.41
C TYR A 483 -10.21 -26.76 38.37
N PRO A 484 -10.99 -26.20 37.43
CA PRO A 484 -10.38 -25.54 36.29
C PRO A 484 -10.12 -24.03 36.56
N GLN A 485 -10.65 -23.48 37.67
CA GLN A 485 -10.41 -22.11 38.14
C GLN A 485 -9.14 -21.98 39.00
N PHE A 486 -8.56 -23.11 39.40
CA PHE A 486 -7.33 -23.20 40.18
C PHE A 486 -6.15 -23.61 39.29
N ALA A 487 -4.95 -23.22 39.70
CA ALA A 487 -3.69 -23.70 39.15
C ALA A 487 -2.77 -24.22 40.26
N ARG A 488 -1.84 -25.11 39.91
CA ARG A 488 -0.89 -25.67 40.86
C ARG A 488 0.20 -24.63 41.17
N THR A 489 0.62 -24.64 42.43
CA THR A 489 1.74 -23.87 42.96
C THR A 489 2.63 -24.79 43.77
N ILE A 490 3.90 -24.41 43.87
CA ILE A 490 4.82 -25.00 44.85
C ILE A 490 4.98 -24.03 46.01
N VAL A 491 4.83 -24.53 47.23
CA VAL A 491 5.02 -23.74 48.46
C VAL A 491 6.26 -24.24 49.19
N PHE A 492 7.39 -23.58 48.94
CA PHE A 492 8.69 -23.96 49.50
C PHE A 492 8.76 -23.81 51.03
N ALA A 493 7.86 -23.06 51.68
CA ALA A 493 7.78 -23.00 53.14
C ALA A 493 7.41 -24.35 53.78
N TYR A 494 6.71 -25.21 53.04
CA TYR A 494 6.21 -26.50 53.51
C TYR A 494 6.69 -27.68 52.65
N GLY A 495 7.27 -27.43 51.48
CA GLY A 495 7.73 -28.48 50.56
C GLY A 495 6.58 -29.27 49.93
N ILE A 496 5.46 -28.61 49.59
CA ILE A 496 4.24 -29.26 49.11
C ILE A 496 3.74 -28.65 47.79
N TYR A 497 2.95 -29.45 47.08
CA TYR A 497 1.99 -28.94 46.10
C TYR A 497 0.85 -28.23 46.81
N ASN A 498 0.39 -27.13 46.23
CA ASN A 498 -0.85 -26.49 46.62
C ASN A 498 -1.60 -25.96 45.39
N GLU A 499 -2.87 -25.62 45.55
CA GLU A 499 -3.71 -25.10 44.48
C GLU A 499 -4.35 -23.79 44.90
N PHE A 500 -4.24 -22.77 44.05
CA PHE A 500 -4.82 -21.47 44.31
C PHE A 500 -5.61 -20.94 43.12
N ASP A 501 -6.57 -20.07 43.42
CA ASP A 501 -7.40 -19.41 42.43
C ASP A 501 -6.51 -18.60 41.49
N LYS A 502 -6.73 -18.77 40.18
CA LYS A 502 -5.92 -18.15 39.12
C LYS A 502 -5.95 -16.63 39.13
N THR A 503 -6.89 -16.01 39.83
CA THR A 503 -7.00 -14.55 39.97
C THR A 503 -6.04 -13.95 40.99
N ILE A 504 -5.47 -14.78 41.88
CA ILE A 504 -4.55 -14.32 42.92
C ILE A 504 -3.14 -14.14 42.33
N SER A 505 -2.45 -13.08 42.73
CA SER A 505 -1.07 -12.84 42.34
C SER A 505 -0.09 -13.64 43.18
N TYR A 506 0.77 -14.43 42.54
CA TYR A 506 1.87 -15.14 43.17
C TYR A 506 3.15 -15.02 42.34
N ALA A 507 4.26 -15.48 42.93
CA ALA A 507 5.58 -15.38 42.34
C ALA A 507 5.73 -16.28 41.11
N VAL A 508 6.61 -15.87 40.19
CA VAL A 508 6.95 -16.61 38.97
C VAL A 508 8.43 -16.96 38.99
N HIS A 509 8.75 -18.19 38.64
CA HIS A 509 10.12 -18.68 38.49
C HIS A 509 10.24 -19.34 37.12
N CYS A 510 11.21 -18.91 36.32
CA CYS A 510 11.32 -19.31 34.92
C CYS A 510 12.34 -20.42 34.72
N VAL A 511 12.04 -21.31 33.77
CA VAL A 511 12.89 -22.45 33.38
C VAL A 511 13.11 -22.45 31.87
N SER A 512 14.21 -23.05 31.43
CA SER A 512 14.64 -23.24 30.04
C SER A 512 15.27 -24.63 29.90
N ASP A 513 14.97 -25.34 28.80
CA ASP A 513 15.56 -26.64 28.44
C ASP A 513 16.88 -26.55 27.65
#